data_AF-A0A2J7QN50-F1
#
_entry.id   AF-A0A2J7QN50-F1
#
_cell.length_a   1.000
_cell.length_b   1.000
_cell.length_c   1.000
_cell.angle_alpha   90.00
_cell.angle_beta   90.00
_cell.angle_gamma   90.00
#
_symmetry.space_group_name_H-M   'P 1'
#
loop_
_entity.id
_entity.type
_entity.pdbx_description
1 polymer ?
#
loop_
_entity_poly.entity_id
_entity_poly.type
_entity_poly.pdbx_seq_one_letter_code
_entity_poly.pdbx_strand_id
1 'polypeptide(L)'
;MKINPDKSKHVNYTLRKAWKVENLIRADRRVTIDTIATAICCSHGMAYLIMNDRLGFHKVCARWVPRMLTLQHKMQRMGLALQYLNHYHDEGNDMLARIVIGDESWVHHYQPETKRGQCSGNILCRLPKKKGLR
;
A
#
# COMPACT_ATOMS: atom_id res chain seq x y z
N MET A 1 -2.58 -21.17 44.87
CA MET A 1 -1.79 -21.38 43.64
C MET A 1 -0.70 -20.33 43.57
N LYS A 2 0.57 -20.68 43.78
CA LYS A 2 1.69 -19.73 43.64
C LYS A 2 2.06 -19.66 42.14
N ILE A 3 1.84 -18.52 41.51
CA ILE A 3 2.29 -18.30 40.12
C ILE A 3 3.82 -18.34 40.14
N ASN A 4 4.41 -19.23 39.34
CA ASN A 4 5.85 -19.39 39.25
C ASN A 4 6.50 -18.05 38.86
N PRO A 5 7.40 -17.48 39.69
CA PRO A 5 7.89 -16.11 39.53
C PRO A 5 8.68 -15.91 38.21
N ASP A 6 9.25 -16.98 37.67
CA ASP A 6 9.96 -16.98 36.39
C ASP A 6 9.03 -16.78 35.18
N LYS A 7 7.86 -17.44 35.17
CA LYS A 7 6.86 -17.27 34.12
C LYS A 7 6.30 -15.84 34.10
N SER A 8 6.16 -15.21 35.26
CA SER A 8 5.70 -13.83 35.39
C SER A 8 6.68 -12.81 34.77
N LYS A 9 7.99 -13.02 34.95
CA LYS A 9 9.03 -12.15 34.35
C LYS A 9 9.06 -12.25 32.83
N HIS A 10 8.95 -13.47 32.30
CA HIS A 10 8.93 -13.71 30.85
C HIS A 10 7.71 -13.06 30.17
N VAL A 11 6.53 -13.16 30.80
CA VAL A 11 5.30 -12.52 30.30
C VAL A 11 5.42 -11.00 30.32
N ASN A 12 5.88 -10.41 31.42
CA ASN A 12 6.10 -8.96 31.53
C ASN A 12 7.12 -8.42 30.51
N TYR A 13 8.23 -9.13 30.33
CA TYR A 13 9.23 -8.78 29.33
C TYR A 13 8.66 -8.75 27.91
N THR A 14 7.84 -9.75 27.58
CA THR A 14 7.26 -9.86 26.24
C THR A 14 6.17 -8.81 26.00
N LEU A 15 5.38 -8.48 27.03
CA LEU A 15 4.42 -7.38 26.99
C LEU A 15 5.11 -6.04 26.78
N ARG A 16 6.22 -5.78 27.47
CA ARG A 16 7.01 -4.55 27.31
C ARG A 16 7.54 -4.40 25.88
N LYS A 17 8.00 -5.49 25.28
CA LYS A 17 8.45 -5.50 23.88
C LYS A 17 7.29 -5.24 22.92
N ALA A 18 6.16 -5.93 23.09
CA ALA A 18 4.98 -5.73 22.26
C ALA A 18 4.49 -4.28 22.30
N TRP A 19 4.40 -3.68 23.49
CA TRP A 19 4.05 -2.26 23.66
C TRP A 19 5.03 -1.32 22.94
N LYS A 20 6.34 -1.61 23.01
CA LYS A 20 7.35 -0.80 22.30
C LYS A 20 7.22 -0.92 20.78
N VAL A 21 6.97 -2.12 20.26
CA VAL A 21 6.72 -2.35 18.82
C VAL A 21 5.48 -1.59 18.37
N GLU A 22 4.38 -1.66 19.13
CA GLU A 22 3.14 -0.97 18.78
C GLU A 22 3.34 0.55 18.69
N ASN A 23 4.03 1.15 19.65
CA ASN A 23 4.31 2.58 19.61
C ASN A 23 5.18 3.00 18.42
N LEU A 24 6.18 2.20 18.06
CA LEU A 24 7.03 2.46 16.89
C LEU A 24 6.20 2.45 15.60
N ILE A 25 5.32 1.46 15.43
CA ILE A 25 4.46 1.34 14.23
C ILE A 25 3.42 2.47 14.17
N ARG A 26 2.85 2.87 15.32
CA ARG A 26 1.88 3.97 15.38
C ARG A 26 2.52 5.33 15.11
N ALA A 27 3.77 5.54 15.54
CA ALA A 27 4.53 6.75 15.27
C ALA A 27 4.94 6.84 13.79
N ASP A 28 5.45 5.74 13.21
CA ASP A 28 5.77 5.66 11.79
C ASP A 28 5.28 4.33 11.19
N ARG A 29 4.23 4.44 10.37
CA ARG A 29 3.64 3.30 9.65
C ARG A 29 4.54 2.75 8.52
N ARG A 30 5.68 3.39 8.23
CA ARG A 30 6.67 2.95 7.22
C ARG A 30 7.92 2.32 7.84
N VAL A 31 7.93 2.08 9.16
CA VAL A 31 9.05 1.46 9.85
C VAL A 31 9.37 0.06 9.29
N THR A 32 10.65 -0.27 9.19
CA THR A 32 11.12 -1.59 8.74
C THR A 32 11.25 -2.55 9.92
N ILE A 33 11.17 -3.85 9.64
CA ILE A 33 11.33 -4.89 10.66
C ILE A 33 12.73 -4.83 11.28
N ASP A 34 13.77 -4.51 10.50
CA ASP A 34 15.14 -4.34 11.00
C ASP A 34 15.26 -3.22 12.04
N THR A 35 14.62 -2.07 11.78
CA THR A 35 14.59 -0.94 12.73
C THR A 35 13.86 -1.33 14.00
N ILE A 36 12.74 -2.06 13.88
CA ILE A 36 12.01 -2.59 15.04
C ILE A 36 12.90 -3.56 15.83
N ALA A 37 13.52 -4.53 15.17
CA ALA A 37 14.36 -5.56 15.77
C ALA A 37 15.54 -4.95 16.53
N THR A 38 16.18 -3.94 15.95
CA THR A 38 17.23 -3.15 16.58
C THR A 38 16.71 -2.41 17.82
N ALA A 39 15.54 -1.77 17.73
CA ALA A 39 14.96 -1.01 18.83
C ALA A 39 14.55 -1.87 20.04
N ILE A 40 14.18 -3.13 19.83
CA ILE A 40 13.82 -4.08 20.90
C ILE A 40 14.93 -5.08 21.23
N CYS A 41 16.12 -4.92 20.64
CA CYS A 41 17.27 -5.81 20.76
C CYS A 41 16.88 -7.29 20.60
N CYS A 42 16.30 -7.65 19.45
CA CYS A 42 15.99 -9.04 19.14
C CYS A 42 16.36 -9.38 17.70
N SER A 43 16.23 -10.66 17.34
CA SER A 43 16.37 -11.08 15.95
C SER A 43 15.22 -10.54 15.09
N HIS A 44 15.49 -10.39 13.79
CA HIS A 44 14.49 -10.00 12.79
C HIS A 44 13.25 -10.91 12.84
N GLY A 45 13.44 -12.23 12.93
CA GLY A 45 12.34 -13.19 13.02
C GLY A 45 11.49 -13.02 14.28
N MET A 46 12.09 -12.74 15.44
CA MET A 46 11.35 -12.48 16.67
C MET A 46 10.53 -11.19 16.58
N ALA A 47 11.10 -10.13 15.98
CA ALA A 47 10.38 -8.89 15.74
C ALA A 47 9.17 -9.11 14.81
N TYR A 48 9.34 -9.93 13.77
CA TYR A 48 8.27 -10.33 12.88
C TYR A 48 7.16 -11.10 13.61
N LEU A 49 7.48 -12.11 14.43
CA LEU A 49 6.48 -12.88 15.19
C LEU A 49 5.72 -12.00 16.20
N ILE A 50 6.40 -11.09 16.89
CA ILE A 50 5.74 -10.14 17.80
C ILE A 50 4.78 -9.23 17.02
N MET A 51 5.22 -8.70 15.89
CA MET A 51 4.41 -7.81 15.06
C MET A 51 3.21 -8.53 14.43
N ASN A 52 3.42 -9.70 13.82
CA ASN A 52 2.38 -10.42 13.09
C ASN A 52 1.48 -11.23 14.02
N ASP A 53 2.03 -12.09 14.87
CA ASP A 53 1.23 -13.07 15.61
C ASP A 53 0.66 -12.52 16.91
N ARG A 54 1.41 -11.64 17.60
CA ARG A 54 0.92 -11.02 18.85
C ARG A 54 0.12 -9.75 18.63
N LEU A 55 0.57 -8.89 17.73
CA LEU A 55 -0.06 -7.59 17.49
C LEU A 55 -0.99 -7.58 16.26
N GLY A 56 -0.94 -8.58 15.39
CA GLY A 56 -1.82 -8.66 14.21
C GLY A 56 -1.48 -7.66 13.11
N PHE A 57 -0.26 -7.09 13.10
CA PHE A 57 0.15 -6.16 12.05
C PHE A 57 0.62 -6.91 10.82
N HIS A 58 0.12 -6.48 9.66
CA HIS A 58 0.51 -6.99 8.36
C HIS A 58 1.12 -5.90 7.50
N LYS A 59 2.12 -6.26 6.70
CA LYS A 59 2.68 -5.35 5.70
C LYS A 59 1.69 -5.19 4.56
N VAL A 60 1.27 -3.95 4.32
CA VAL A 60 0.46 -3.58 3.16
C VAL A 60 1.29 -2.77 2.18
N CYS A 61 1.07 -2.97 0.89
CA CYS A 61 1.71 -2.14 -0.14
C CYS A 61 1.08 -0.74 -0.13
N ALA A 62 1.92 0.28 -0.32
CA ALA A 62 1.42 1.64 -0.49
C ALA A 62 0.58 1.72 -1.78
N ARG A 63 -0.55 2.43 -1.73
CA ARG A 63 -1.39 2.67 -2.89
C ARG A 63 -0.92 3.93 -3.61
N TRP A 64 -0.81 3.86 -4.94
CA TRP A 64 -0.47 5.03 -5.76
C TRP A 64 -1.55 6.11 -5.63
N VAL A 65 -1.13 7.34 -5.34
CA VAL A 65 -2.00 8.51 -5.28
C VAL A 65 -1.61 9.43 -6.44
N PRO A 66 -2.51 9.71 -7.41
CA PRO A 66 -2.16 10.43 -8.64
C PRO A 66 -1.56 11.82 -8.42
N ARG A 67 -2.02 12.54 -7.38
CA ARG A 67 -1.55 13.90 -7.08
C ARG A 67 -1.55 14.19 -5.58
N MET A 68 -0.60 14.99 -5.14
CA MET A 68 -0.58 15.58 -3.80
C MET A 68 -1.54 16.78 -3.77
N LEU A 69 -2.61 16.67 -2.99
CA LEU A 69 -3.60 17.75 -2.87
C LEU A 69 -3.16 18.80 -1.84
N THR A 70 -3.25 20.08 -2.21
CA THR A 70 -3.10 21.22 -1.30
C THR A 70 -4.30 21.31 -0.35
N LEU A 71 -4.17 22.10 0.72
CA LEU A 71 -5.29 22.32 1.66
C LEU A 71 -6.52 22.89 0.94
N GLN A 72 -6.33 23.87 0.06
CA GLN A 72 -7.40 24.46 -0.73
C GLN A 72 -8.11 23.44 -1.62
N HIS A 73 -7.36 22.58 -2.35
CA HIS A 73 -7.97 21.51 -3.16
C HIS A 73 -8.81 20.55 -2.31
N LYS A 74 -8.37 20.24 -1.09
CA LYS A 74 -9.13 19.37 -0.17
C LYS A 74 -10.44 20.02 0.26
N MET A 75 -10.40 21.30 0.64
CA MET A 75 -11.59 22.05 1.05
C MET A 75 -12.61 22.15 -0.09
N GLN A 76 -12.15 22.49 -1.29
CA GLN A 76 -13.02 22.56 -2.47
C GLN A 76 -13.66 21.21 -2.79
N ARG A 77 -12.87 20.12 -2.80
CA ARG A 77 -13.39 18.77 -3.04
C ARG A 77 -14.41 18.34 -1.99
N MET A 78 -14.16 18.63 -0.72
CA MET A 78 -15.08 18.32 0.37
C MET A 78 -16.39 19.11 0.23
N GLY A 79 -16.31 20.40 -0.09
CA GLY A 79 -17.49 21.24 -0.31
C GLY A 79 -18.36 20.75 -1.46
N LEU A 80 -17.74 20.45 -2.61
CA LEU A 80 -18.46 19.89 -3.76
C LEU A 80 -19.06 18.52 -3.45
N ALA A 81 -18.30 17.63 -2.80
CA ALA A 81 -18.81 16.31 -2.42
C ALA A 81 -20.02 16.40 -1.48
N LEU A 82 -20.00 17.34 -0.53
CA LEU A 82 -21.13 17.56 0.38
C LEU A 82 -22.36 18.11 -0.37
N GLN A 83 -22.15 19.04 -1.30
CA GLN A 83 -23.23 19.55 -2.16
C GLN A 83 -23.87 18.43 -2.98
N TYR A 84 -23.06 17.58 -3.63
CA TYR A 84 -23.57 16.44 -4.39
C TYR A 84 -24.28 15.41 -3.50
N LEU A 85 -23.78 15.18 -2.28
CA LEU A 85 -24.42 14.29 -1.32
C LEU A 85 -25.80 14.79 -0.89
N ASN A 86 -25.93 16.09 -0.61
CA ASN A 86 -27.22 16.70 -0.27
C ASN A 86 -28.19 16.64 -1.44
N HIS A 87 -27.72 16.93 -2.66
CA HIS A 87 -28.54 16.84 -3.86
C HIS A 87 -29.04 15.42 -4.10
N TYR A 88 -28.18 14.42 -3.86
CA TYR A 88 -28.57 13.01 -3.91
C TYR A 88 -29.55 12.63 -2.80
N HIS A 89 -29.46 13.23 -1.61
CA HIS A 89 -30.44 13.00 -0.55
C HIS A 89 -31.84 13.50 -0.95
N ASP A 90 -31.92 14.62 -1.66
CA ASP A 90 -33.20 15.24 -2.03
C ASP A 90 -33.86 14.57 -3.25
N GLU A 91 -33.07 14.21 -4.28
CA GLU A 91 -33.59 13.69 -5.56
C GLU A 91 -33.29 12.20 -5.79
N GLY A 92 -32.41 11.59 -4.99
CA GLY A 92 -32.05 10.18 -5.10
C GLY A 92 -31.51 9.79 -6.48
N ASN A 93 -32.00 8.66 -6.98
CA ASN A 93 -31.54 8.09 -8.26
C ASN A 93 -31.96 8.92 -9.48
N ASP A 94 -32.96 9.79 -9.37
CA ASP A 94 -33.41 10.64 -10.49
C ASP A 94 -32.34 11.69 -10.85
N MET A 95 -31.54 12.12 -9.87
CA MET A 95 -30.33 12.91 -10.13
C MET A 95 -29.32 12.10 -10.94
N LEU A 96 -29.01 10.87 -10.51
CA LEU A 96 -27.99 10.03 -11.16
C LEU A 96 -28.37 9.68 -12.60
N ALA A 97 -29.66 9.43 -12.86
CA ALA A 97 -30.18 9.12 -14.19
C ALA A 97 -29.98 10.26 -15.21
N ARG A 98 -29.80 11.50 -14.75
CA ARG A 98 -29.57 12.67 -15.61
C ARG A 98 -28.09 12.94 -15.90
N ILE A 99 -27.17 12.30 -15.17
CA ILE A 99 -25.73 12.56 -15.32
C ILE A 99 -25.17 11.74 -16.48
N VAL A 100 -24.57 12.43 -17.46
CA VAL A 100 -23.76 11.82 -18.52
C VAL A 100 -22.29 12.11 -18.22
N ILE A 101 -21.46 11.06 -18.13
CA ILE A 101 -20.02 11.16 -17.84
C ILE A 101 -19.23 10.70 -19.07
N GLY A 102 -18.15 11.40 -19.40
CA GLY A 102 -17.17 10.97 -20.40
C GLY A 102 -15.74 11.34 -19.97
N ASP A 103 -14.79 10.46 -20.27
CA ASP A 103 -13.35 10.75 -20.22
C ASP A 103 -12.65 10.28 -21.49
N GLU A 104 -11.42 10.76 -21.67
CA GLU A 104 -10.52 10.26 -22.71
C GLU A 104 -9.45 9.38 -22.08
N SER A 105 -9.36 8.14 -22.56
CA SER A 105 -8.36 7.17 -22.14
C SER A 105 -7.41 6.86 -23.30
N TRP A 106 -6.10 6.94 -23.04
CA TRP A 106 -5.08 6.63 -24.04
C TRP A 106 -5.01 5.12 -24.30
N VAL A 107 -5.19 4.71 -25.56
CA VAL A 107 -5.01 3.32 -25.98
C VAL A 107 -3.69 3.19 -26.72
N HIS A 108 -2.78 2.39 -26.18
CA HIS A 108 -1.50 2.13 -26.84
C HIS A 108 -1.70 1.20 -28.04
N HIS A 109 -1.51 1.72 -29.25
CA HIS A 109 -1.50 0.91 -30.47
C HIS A 109 -0.13 0.21 -30.61
N TYR A 110 -0.11 -1.10 -30.37
CA TYR A 110 1.10 -1.90 -30.59
C TYR A 110 1.24 -2.26 -32.06
N GLN A 111 2.28 -1.73 -32.71
CA GLN A 111 2.65 -2.15 -34.04
C GLN A 111 3.70 -3.27 -33.93
N PRO A 112 3.37 -4.53 -34.28
CA PRO A 112 4.35 -5.60 -34.26
C PRO A 112 5.43 -5.33 -35.31
N GLU A 113 6.68 -5.58 -34.95
CA GLU A 113 7.78 -5.57 -35.92
C GLU A 113 7.49 -6.60 -37.01
N THR A 114 7.39 -6.15 -38.26
CA THR A 114 7.29 -7.06 -39.40
C THR A 114 8.66 -7.69 -39.61
N LYS A 115 8.81 -8.97 -39.23
CA LYS A 115 9.93 -9.80 -39.68
C LYS A 115 9.82 -10.02 -41.20
N ARG A 116 10.19 -9.01 -41.99
CA ARG A 116 10.47 -9.20 -43.42
C ARG A 116 11.87 -9.79 -43.54
N GLY A 117 11.89 -11.11 -43.66
CA GLY A 117 12.92 -11.91 -44.33
C GLY A 117 14.37 -11.67 -43.92
N GLN A 118 14.90 -12.58 -43.10
CA GLN A 118 16.26 -13.09 -43.26
C GLN A 118 16.32 -14.49 -42.63
N CYS A 119 15.88 -15.48 -43.41
CA CYS A 119 16.38 -16.84 -43.26
C CYS A 119 17.75 -16.89 -43.94
N SER A 120 18.79 -16.59 -43.18
CA SER A 120 20.13 -17.10 -43.48
C SER A 120 20.84 -17.36 -42.15
N GLY A 121 20.95 -18.64 -41.82
CA GLY A 121 21.99 -19.23 -40.98
C GLY A 121 22.24 -18.65 -39.58
N ASN A 122 21.99 -19.51 -38.58
CA ASN A 122 22.60 -19.54 -37.23
C ASN A 122 21.90 -18.76 -36.11
N ILE A 123 21.10 -19.52 -35.34
CA ILE A 123 20.89 -19.51 -33.89
C ILE A 123 21.33 -18.21 -33.16
N LEU A 124 20.37 -17.32 -32.89
CA LEU A 124 20.10 -16.76 -31.56
C LEU A 124 18.80 -15.93 -31.62
N CYS A 125 17.69 -16.47 -31.11
CA CYS A 125 16.50 -15.68 -30.85
C CYS A 125 16.81 -14.64 -29.76
N ARG A 126 17.25 -13.44 -30.15
CA ARG A 126 17.34 -12.30 -29.21
C ARG A 126 15.93 -11.89 -28.84
N LEU A 127 15.57 -12.11 -27.57
CA LEU A 127 14.41 -11.47 -26.93
C LEU A 127 14.60 -9.95 -26.98
N PRO A 128 13.53 -9.16 -27.22
CA PRO A 128 13.64 -7.70 -27.25
C PRO A 128 14.07 -7.19 -25.87
N LYS A 129 15.20 -6.48 -25.82
CA LYS A 129 15.63 -5.78 -24.60
C LYS A 129 14.59 -4.73 -24.27
N LYS A 130 13.99 -4.81 -23.07
CA LYS A 130 13.15 -3.73 -22.51
C LYS A 130 13.99 -2.44 -22.50
N LYS A 131 13.67 -1.49 -23.38
CA LYS A 131 14.16 -0.11 -23.24
C LYS A 131 13.45 0.46 -22.02
N GLY A 132 14.22 0.72 -20.96
CA GLY A 132 13.73 1.48 -19.82
C GLY A 132 13.38 2.89 -20.28
N LEU A 133 12.12 3.29 -20.09
CA LEU A 133 11.76 4.70 -20.17
C LEU A 133 12.28 5.40 -18.92
N ARG A 134 12.99 6.51 -19.14
CA ARG A 134 13.33 7.52 -18.12
C ARG A 134 12.07 8.28 -17.72
#